data_AF-A0AAW2AQ63-F1
#
_entry.id   AF-A0AAW2AQ63-F1
#
_cell.length_a   1.000
_cell.length_b   1.000
_cell.length_c   1.000
_cell.angle_alpha   90.00
_cell.angle_beta   90.00
_cell.angle_gamma   90.00
#
_symmetry.space_group_name_H-M   'P 1'
#
loop_
_entity.id
_entity.type
_entity.pdbx_description
1 polymer ?
#
loop_
_entity_poly.entity_id
_entity_poly.type
_entity_poly.pdbx_seq_one_letter_code
_entity_poly.pdbx_strand_id
1 'polypeptide(L)'
;MDIDTDYERPNVETIKCVVVGDNAVGKTRLICARACNATLTQYQLLATHVPTVWAIDQYRVCQEVLERSRDVVDEVSVSLRLWDTFGDHHKDRRFAYGRSDVVVLCFSLANPNSLRHVRTMWFPEIKHFCPRTPIILVGCQLDLRYADLDAVNRARRPLAKPIKPTDILPPERGHEVAKELGIPYYETSIVAQFGVKDVFDNAIRAALISRRHLQFWKSHLKKVQRPLLQAPFLPPRPPRPVVGIPDPPPMDGEGPDSLFCQPLCADVLFLLQAGTTRVFAHKVYLATSCSKFYDLFTMDLGAAGMEEGEESSEGSEEEEQSRRGAKEQAGRTKSLDIDKEGEGGTRGSNRLLMLQQGSLRTSQSDNALPARGQCSLGPLRAGRALLGWGRGFLGVYLEMVNDPVTGRMRLMTVVSMDDLIQKGPFQAVLQYLYTGHLDEKRGDLMQVATIAELLEVFDLRMMVANVLNRESFMNQEITKAFHVRRANRIKECLSKGTFAGISIYLSIYLSIYHLSIYLSIYPSIHLVTLSMLD
;
A
#
# COMPACT_ATOMS: atom_id res chain seq x y z
N MET A 1 19.70 6.20 63.27
CA MET A 1 20.48 5.03 62.80
C MET A 1 19.48 4.14 62.10
N ASP A 2 19.16 4.49 60.87
CA ASP A 2 18.25 3.68 60.07
C ASP A 2 19.09 2.58 59.44
N ILE A 3 18.86 1.36 59.92
CA ILE A 3 19.54 0.17 59.46
C ILE A 3 18.95 -0.15 58.10
N ASP A 4 19.66 0.25 57.05
CA ASP A 4 19.28 -0.07 55.67
C ASP A 4 19.37 -1.59 55.51
N THR A 5 18.20 -2.25 55.54
CA THR A 5 18.10 -3.70 55.45
C THR A 5 18.36 -4.12 54.01
N ASP A 6 19.64 -4.34 53.71
CA ASP A 6 20.11 -4.98 52.48
C ASP A 6 19.32 -6.28 52.25
N TYR A 7 18.29 -6.21 51.39
CA TYR A 7 17.60 -7.37 50.84
C TYR A 7 18.55 -8.06 49.85
N GLU A 8 19.58 -8.74 50.38
CA GLU A 8 20.37 -9.71 49.64
C GLU A 8 19.44 -10.82 49.17
N ARG A 9 18.93 -10.68 47.94
CA ARG A 9 18.23 -11.76 47.25
C ARG A 9 19.20 -12.94 47.15
N PRO A 10 18.91 -14.11 47.77
CA PRO A 10 19.78 -15.26 47.62
C PRO A 10 19.86 -15.65 46.13
N ASN A 11 21.06 -16.00 45.67
CA ASN A 11 21.37 -16.47 44.31
C ASN A 11 21.51 -15.40 43.19
N VAL A 12 22.05 -14.20 43.47
CA VAL A 12 22.47 -13.28 42.39
C VAL A 12 23.73 -13.79 41.69
N GLU A 13 23.62 -14.13 40.40
CA GLU A 13 24.75 -14.58 39.58
C GLU A 13 25.52 -13.38 39.02
N THR A 14 26.73 -13.12 39.53
CA THR A 14 27.64 -12.11 38.93
C THR A 14 28.20 -12.64 37.62
N ILE A 15 28.20 -11.82 36.56
CA ILE A 15 28.68 -12.17 35.22
C ILE A 15 29.68 -11.13 34.73
N LYS A 16 30.93 -11.54 34.48
CA LYS A 16 31.95 -10.71 33.82
C LYS A 16 31.83 -10.82 32.30
N CYS A 17 31.35 -9.75 31.67
CA CYS A 17 31.20 -9.62 30.24
C CYS A 17 32.30 -8.70 29.68
N VAL A 18 33.14 -9.23 28.79
CA VAL A 18 34.25 -8.47 28.17
C VAL A 18 33.91 -8.12 26.73
N VAL A 19 34.06 -6.85 26.34
CA VAL A 19 33.75 -6.38 24.98
C VAL A 19 35.05 -6.08 24.24
N VAL A 20 35.26 -6.72 23.09
CA VAL A 20 36.51 -6.69 22.30
C VAL A 20 36.24 -6.50 20.81
N GLY A 21 37.29 -6.20 20.04
CA GLY A 21 37.20 -5.86 18.61
C GLY A 21 38.01 -4.61 18.26
N ASP A 22 38.00 -4.24 16.98
CA ASP A 22 38.76 -3.11 16.42
C ASP A 22 38.48 -1.75 17.12
N ASN A 23 39.35 -0.78 16.88
CA ASN A 23 39.09 0.61 17.26
C ASN A 23 37.90 1.19 16.50
N ALA A 24 37.22 2.15 17.12
CA ALA A 24 36.09 2.90 16.56
C ALA A 24 34.85 2.09 16.10
N VAL A 25 34.79 0.76 16.27
CA VAL A 25 33.60 -0.06 15.93
C VAL A 25 32.40 0.17 16.83
N GLY A 26 32.54 0.92 17.92
CA GLY A 26 31.43 1.31 18.79
C GLY A 26 31.31 0.55 20.12
N LYS A 27 32.32 -0.25 20.53
CA LYS A 27 32.35 -1.00 21.81
C LYS A 27 31.90 -0.16 23.01
N THR A 28 32.58 0.96 23.25
CA THR A 28 32.29 1.93 24.32
C THR A 28 30.89 2.51 24.23
N ARG A 29 30.35 2.73 23.02
CA ARG A 29 28.99 3.25 22.81
C ARG A 29 27.92 2.21 23.11
N LEU A 30 28.12 0.96 22.69
CA LEU A 30 27.25 -0.17 23.01
C LEU A 30 27.20 -0.43 24.52
N ILE A 31 28.36 -0.37 25.16
CA ILE A 31 28.51 -0.39 26.61
C ILE A 31 27.70 0.77 27.23
N CYS A 32 28.04 2.04 26.96
CA CYS A 32 27.35 3.19 27.57
C CYS A 32 25.82 3.19 27.32
N ALA A 33 25.36 2.76 26.15
CA ALA A 33 23.93 2.61 25.88
C ALA A 33 23.24 1.65 26.86
N ARG A 34 23.87 0.52 27.18
CA ARG A 34 23.33 -0.46 28.13
C ARG A 34 23.29 0.05 29.58
N ALA A 35 24.28 0.84 30.02
CA ALA A 35 24.29 1.36 31.39
C ALA A 35 23.42 2.59 31.58
N CYS A 36 23.51 3.57 30.68
CA CYS A 36 22.83 4.83 30.84
C CYS A 36 21.37 4.76 30.36
N ASN A 37 21.02 3.77 29.52
CA ASN A 37 19.72 3.62 28.86
C ASN A 37 19.22 4.93 28.21
N ALA A 38 20.17 5.77 27.77
CA ALA A 38 19.92 7.10 27.27
C ALA A 38 19.79 7.08 25.74
N THR A 39 18.70 7.62 25.24
CA THR A 39 18.54 7.89 23.81
C THR A 39 19.43 9.07 23.41
N LEU A 40 20.32 8.84 22.46
CA LEU A 40 21.17 9.86 21.88
C LEU A 40 20.92 9.95 20.38
N THR A 41 20.77 11.17 19.86
CA THR A 41 20.62 11.37 18.40
C THR A 41 21.86 10.91 17.66
N GLN A 42 21.72 10.54 16.37
CA GLN A 42 22.85 10.14 15.54
C GLN A 42 23.93 11.22 15.47
N TYR A 43 23.54 12.50 15.43
CA TYR A 43 24.46 13.63 15.47
C TYR A 43 25.22 13.72 16.81
N GLN A 44 24.53 13.68 17.95
CA GLN A 44 25.17 13.68 19.27
C GLN A 44 26.11 12.49 19.44
N LEU A 45 25.72 11.30 18.98
CA LEU A 45 26.59 10.13 18.95
C LEU A 45 27.82 10.40 18.09
N LEU A 46 27.68 10.81 16.83
CA LEU A 46 28.83 11.02 15.93
C LEU A 46 29.79 12.13 16.42
N ALA A 47 29.25 13.24 16.94
CA ALA A 47 30.03 14.36 17.47
C ALA A 47 30.72 14.04 18.82
N THR A 48 30.07 13.27 19.70
CA THR A 48 30.60 12.96 21.02
C THR A 48 31.62 11.82 20.95
N HIS A 49 32.87 12.14 21.26
CA HIS A 49 33.90 11.14 21.51
C HIS A 49 33.81 10.66 22.95
N VAL A 50 33.38 9.42 23.16
CA VAL A 50 33.39 8.75 24.47
C VAL A 50 34.70 7.95 24.59
N PRO A 51 35.69 8.37 25.38
CA PRO A 51 36.92 7.62 25.55
C PRO A 51 36.69 6.41 26.48
N THR A 52 37.30 5.28 26.14
CA THR A 52 37.18 4.01 26.89
C THR A 52 37.54 4.13 28.37
N VAL A 53 38.54 4.96 28.74
CA VAL A 53 38.87 5.24 30.16
C VAL A 53 37.67 5.83 30.90
N TRP A 54 37.07 6.89 30.34
CA TRP A 54 35.95 7.60 30.95
C TRP A 54 34.73 6.70 31.12
N ALA A 55 34.46 5.81 30.17
CA ALA A 55 33.43 4.80 30.35
C ALA A 55 33.76 3.92 31.55
N ILE A 56 34.92 3.26 31.57
CA ILE A 56 35.34 2.34 32.64
C ILE A 56 35.26 3.00 34.03
N ASP A 57 35.71 4.25 34.17
CA ASP A 57 35.66 4.95 35.45
C ASP A 57 34.22 5.28 35.88
N GLN A 58 33.36 5.74 34.96
CA GLN A 58 31.94 5.95 35.29
C GLN A 58 31.22 4.67 35.70
N TYR A 59 31.54 3.51 35.10
CA TYR A 59 31.00 2.21 35.51
C TYR A 59 31.30 1.83 36.96
N ARG A 60 32.45 2.27 37.49
CA ARG A 60 32.92 1.86 38.81
C ARG A 60 32.48 2.79 39.92
N VAL A 61 32.11 4.03 39.60
CA VAL A 61 31.85 5.10 40.58
C VAL A 61 30.39 5.58 40.56
N CYS A 62 29.67 5.49 39.43
CA CYS A 62 28.28 5.94 39.37
C CYS A 62 27.32 4.90 39.96
N GLN A 63 26.68 5.23 41.08
CA GLN A 63 25.73 4.34 41.76
C GLN A 63 24.55 3.93 40.87
N GLU A 64 23.96 4.84 40.09
CA GLU A 64 22.86 4.50 39.19
C GLU A 64 23.27 3.46 38.12
N VAL A 65 24.52 3.50 37.65
CA VAL A 65 25.06 2.53 36.68
C VAL A 65 25.28 1.17 37.35
N LEU A 66 25.70 1.15 38.61
CA LEU A 66 25.83 -0.07 39.42
C LEU A 66 24.46 -0.69 39.72
N GLU A 67 23.44 0.11 40.00
CA GLU A 67 22.06 -0.35 40.18
C GLU A 67 21.49 -0.94 38.87
N ARG A 68 21.64 -0.23 37.75
CA ARG A 68 21.26 -0.71 36.39
C ARG A 68 22.09 -1.91 35.90
N SER A 69 23.17 -2.28 36.60
CA SER A 69 23.91 -3.53 36.33
C SER A 69 23.17 -4.78 36.81
N ARG A 70 22.19 -4.64 37.72
CA ARG A 70 21.34 -5.72 38.21
C ARG A 70 20.16 -5.90 37.25
N ASP A 71 19.94 -7.12 36.77
CA ASP A 71 18.82 -7.46 35.88
C ASP A 71 18.28 -8.87 36.21
N VAL A 72 17.17 -9.27 35.58
CA VAL A 72 16.60 -10.62 35.68
C VAL A 72 16.45 -11.20 34.28
N VAL A 73 17.21 -12.26 34.00
CA VAL A 73 17.18 -12.98 32.70
C VAL A 73 16.77 -14.42 32.95
N ASP A 74 15.72 -14.87 32.28
CA ASP A 74 15.17 -16.23 32.38
C ASP A 74 14.95 -16.71 33.84
N GLU A 75 14.29 -15.86 34.64
CA GLU A 75 14.06 -16.01 36.09
C GLU A 75 15.31 -15.93 36.99
N VAL A 76 16.52 -15.78 36.43
CA VAL A 76 17.78 -15.66 37.20
C VAL A 76 18.11 -14.19 37.46
N SER A 77 18.24 -13.80 38.73
CA SER A 77 18.80 -12.49 39.09
C SER A 77 20.30 -12.47 38.80
N VAL A 78 20.76 -11.46 38.05
CA VAL A 78 22.16 -11.34 37.59
C VAL A 78 22.74 -9.96 37.93
N SER A 79 24.06 -9.88 38.09
CA SER A 79 24.81 -8.63 38.11
C SER A 79 25.82 -8.62 36.98
N LEU A 80 25.57 -7.83 35.94
CA LEU A 80 26.36 -7.76 34.72
C LEU A 80 27.49 -6.73 34.86
N ARG A 81 28.73 -7.21 34.95
CA ARG A 81 29.93 -6.37 35.00
C ARG A 81 30.52 -6.25 33.59
N LEU A 82 30.36 -5.09 32.98
CA LEU A 82 30.91 -4.77 31.65
C LEU A 82 32.39 -4.37 31.75
N TRP A 83 33.22 -4.92 30.86
CA TRP A 83 34.63 -4.58 30.70
C TRP A 83 34.86 -4.10 29.27
N ASP A 84 35.05 -2.80 29.09
CA ASP A 84 35.48 -2.23 27.80
C ASP A 84 36.99 -2.47 27.59
N THR A 85 37.42 -2.51 26.33
CA THR A 85 38.83 -2.74 25.97
C THR A 85 39.29 -1.86 24.80
N PHE A 86 40.55 -1.48 24.82
CA PHE A 86 41.19 -0.81 23.69
C PHE A 86 41.64 -1.83 22.63
N GLY A 87 41.38 -1.51 21.34
CA GLY A 87 41.72 -2.40 20.22
C GLY A 87 43.22 -2.63 20.05
N ASP A 88 44.06 -1.69 20.50
CA ASP A 88 45.51 -1.75 20.24
C ASP A 88 46.35 -2.11 21.49
N HIS A 89 45.76 -2.13 22.69
CA HIS A 89 46.51 -2.38 23.94
C HIS A 89 46.51 -3.87 24.33
N HIS A 90 47.34 -4.67 23.64
CA HIS A 90 47.46 -6.13 23.83
C HIS A 90 47.67 -6.57 25.30
N LYS A 91 48.44 -5.81 26.09
CA LYS A 91 48.71 -6.14 27.50
C LYS A 91 47.44 -6.08 28.36
N ASP A 92 46.63 -5.05 28.17
CA ASP A 92 45.42 -4.82 28.97
C ASP A 92 44.30 -5.80 28.60
N ARG A 93 44.21 -6.17 27.31
CA ARG A 93 43.26 -7.20 26.86
C ARG A 93 43.50 -8.56 27.50
N ARG A 94 44.78 -8.98 27.62
CA ARG A 94 45.14 -10.23 28.31
C ARG A 94 44.62 -10.26 29.76
N PHE A 95 44.70 -9.12 30.46
CA PHE A 95 44.13 -8.99 31.81
C PHE A 95 42.59 -9.00 31.78
N ALA A 96 41.97 -8.31 30.82
CA ALA A 96 40.52 -8.27 30.65
C ALA A 96 39.90 -9.67 30.47
N TYR A 97 40.50 -10.57 29.67
CA TYR A 97 40.03 -11.96 29.50
C TYR A 97 40.07 -12.81 30.78
N GLY A 98 40.85 -12.41 31.80
CA GLY A 98 40.98 -13.17 33.04
C GLY A 98 39.64 -13.35 33.76
N ARG A 99 39.20 -14.62 33.91
CA ARG A 99 37.90 -15.01 34.51
C ARG A 99 36.69 -14.38 33.80
N SER A 100 36.74 -14.18 32.48
CA SER A 100 35.57 -13.75 31.70
C SER A 100 34.53 -14.87 31.58
N ASP A 101 33.27 -14.56 31.90
CA ASP A 101 32.14 -15.49 31.78
C ASP A 101 31.55 -15.50 30.37
N VAL A 102 31.67 -14.39 29.63
CA VAL A 102 31.29 -14.24 28.22
C VAL A 102 32.12 -13.14 27.55
N VAL A 103 32.38 -13.29 26.26
CA VAL A 103 33.01 -12.27 25.42
C VAL A 103 32.05 -11.79 24.33
N VAL A 104 31.90 -10.48 24.20
CA VAL A 104 31.16 -9.82 23.12
C VAL A 104 32.19 -9.34 22.11
N LEU A 105 32.22 -9.96 20.93
CA LEU A 105 33.14 -9.64 19.85
C LEU A 105 32.46 -8.70 18.86
N CYS A 106 32.84 -7.42 18.88
CA CYS A 106 32.25 -6.38 18.06
C CYS A 106 33.03 -6.14 16.76
N PHE A 107 32.30 -5.91 15.68
CA PHE A 107 32.81 -5.31 14.44
C PHE A 107 31.87 -4.19 13.99
N SER A 108 32.30 -3.37 13.03
CA SER A 108 31.48 -2.29 12.46
C SER A 108 30.84 -2.74 11.16
N LEU A 109 29.53 -2.55 11.04
CA LEU A 109 28.78 -2.75 9.80
C LEU A 109 29.20 -1.77 8.68
N ALA A 110 29.96 -0.72 8.99
CA ALA A 110 30.50 0.24 8.02
C ALA A 110 32.04 0.10 7.81
N ASN A 111 32.65 -0.99 8.28
CA ASN A 111 34.06 -1.29 8.04
C ASN A 111 34.28 -2.80 7.76
N PRO A 112 34.34 -3.22 6.49
CA PRO A 112 34.53 -4.62 6.10
C PRO A 112 35.82 -5.25 6.65
N ASN A 113 36.86 -4.47 6.90
CA ASN A 113 38.10 -4.99 7.47
C ASN A 113 37.93 -5.43 8.92
N SER A 114 37.09 -4.74 9.70
CA SER A 114 36.82 -5.14 11.09
C SER A 114 36.15 -6.52 11.18
N LEU A 115 35.30 -6.88 10.20
CA LEU A 115 34.74 -8.23 10.08
C LEU A 115 35.78 -9.26 9.59
N ARG A 116 36.79 -8.86 8.80
CA ARG A 116 37.92 -9.76 8.47
C ARG A 116 38.77 -10.04 9.71
N HIS A 117 39.07 -9.01 10.51
CA HIS A 117 39.85 -9.14 11.75
C HIS A 117 39.17 -10.02 12.80
N VAL A 118 37.84 -10.13 12.80
CA VAL A 118 37.10 -11.12 13.62
C VAL A 118 37.65 -12.53 13.41
N ARG A 119 37.81 -12.96 12.14
CA ARG A 119 38.37 -14.28 11.79
C ARG A 119 39.89 -14.35 12.01
N THR A 120 40.64 -13.34 11.55
CA THR A 120 42.10 -13.44 11.43
C THR A 120 42.88 -13.07 12.69
N MET A 121 42.28 -12.33 13.63
CA MET A 121 42.94 -11.83 14.84
C MET A 121 42.11 -12.11 16.09
N TRP A 122 40.89 -11.59 16.15
CA TRP A 122 40.14 -11.52 17.41
C TRP A 122 39.68 -12.87 17.93
N PHE A 123 39.03 -13.69 17.09
CA PHE A 123 38.57 -15.01 17.52
C PHE A 123 39.74 -15.95 17.93
N PRO A 124 40.86 -16.01 17.19
CA PRO A 124 42.07 -16.69 17.65
C PRO A 124 42.63 -16.14 18.99
N GLU A 125 42.70 -14.82 19.17
CA GLU A 125 43.20 -14.20 20.42
C GLU A 125 42.33 -14.61 21.63
N ILE A 126 41.00 -14.52 21.49
CA ILE A 126 40.06 -14.91 22.54
C ILE A 126 40.18 -16.42 22.84
N LYS A 127 40.22 -17.27 21.81
CA LYS A 127 40.35 -18.73 22.00
C LYS A 127 41.70 -19.15 22.58
N HIS A 128 42.77 -18.38 22.37
CA HIS A 128 44.05 -18.60 23.03
C HIS A 128 44.00 -18.29 24.54
N PHE A 129 43.41 -17.15 24.94
CA PHE A 129 43.40 -16.73 26.35
C PHE A 129 42.26 -17.32 27.20
N CYS A 130 41.07 -17.54 26.63
CA CYS A 130 39.91 -18.08 27.33
C CYS A 130 39.11 -19.09 26.46
N PRO A 131 39.70 -20.27 26.12
CA PRO A 131 39.15 -21.21 25.13
C PRO A 131 37.72 -21.68 25.41
N ARG A 132 37.35 -21.85 26.68
CA ARG A 132 36.03 -22.31 27.15
C ARG A 132 35.00 -21.19 27.31
N THR A 133 35.40 -19.92 27.25
CA THR A 133 34.46 -18.81 27.41
C THR A 133 33.58 -18.71 26.15
N PRO A 134 32.25 -18.60 26.30
CA PRO A 134 31.35 -18.36 25.18
C PRO A 134 31.61 -16.99 24.56
N ILE A 135 31.48 -16.92 23.24
CA ILE A 135 31.67 -15.71 22.44
C ILE A 135 30.36 -15.44 21.71
N ILE A 136 29.93 -14.19 21.66
CA ILE A 136 28.85 -13.74 20.76
C ILE A 136 29.40 -12.70 19.78
N LEU A 137 29.01 -12.78 18.51
CA LEU A 137 29.41 -11.83 17.47
C LEU A 137 28.40 -10.68 17.40
N VAL A 138 28.87 -9.44 17.33
CA VAL A 138 28.00 -8.25 17.26
C VAL A 138 28.43 -7.31 16.13
N GLY A 139 27.51 -7.09 15.19
CA GLY A 139 27.60 -6.04 14.18
C GLY A 139 27.08 -4.72 14.73
N CYS A 140 27.97 -3.77 14.97
CA CYS A 140 27.64 -2.45 15.50
C CYS A 140 27.34 -1.44 14.37
N GLN A 141 26.65 -0.36 14.72
CA GLN A 141 26.37 0.80 13.86
C GLN A 141 25.39 0.49 12.71
N LEU A 142 24.37 -0.33 12.99
CA LEU A 142 23.32 -0.72 12.04
C LEU A 142 22.56 0.48 11.43
N ASP A 143 22.45 1.59 12.16
CA ASP A 143 21.90 2.85 11.65
C ASP A 143 22.56 3.32 10.34
N LEU A 144 23.85 3.03 10.13
CA LEU A 144 24.58 3.41 8.92
C LEU A 144 24.10 2.68 7.65
N ARG A 145 23.33 1.60 7.77
CA ARG A 145 22.72 0.90 6.62
C ARG A 145 21.55 1.69 6.00
N TYR A 146 20.95 2.61 6.75
CA TYR A 146 19.75 3.36 6.35
C TYR A 146 19.91 4.89 6.49
N ALA A 147 21.11 5.38 6.80
CA ALA A 147 21.39 6.79 7.00
C ALA A 147 21.82 7.50 5.70
N ASP A 148 21.62 8.82 5.64
CA ASP A 148 22.31 9.69 4.68
C ASP A 148 23.82 9.65 4.97
N LEU A 149 24.56 8.86 4.18
CA LEU A 149 26.00 8.70 4.33
C LEU A 149 26.78 9.99 4.07
N ASP A 150 26.25 10.91 3.28
CA ASP A 150 26.92 12.20 3.04
C ASP A 150 26.76 13.13 4.25
N ALA A 151 25.58 13.18 4.88
CA ALA A 151 25.41 13.86 6.17
C ALA A 151 26.27 13.23 7.27
N VAL A 152 26.34 11.90 7.34
CA VAL A 152 27.22 11.18 8.29
C VAL A 152 28.68 11.52 8.04
N ASN A 153 29.13 11.53 6.78
CA ASN A 153 30.52 11.85 6.45
C ASN A 153 30.87 13.32 6.74
N ARG A 154 29.94 14.27 6.55
CA ARG A 154 30.11 15.69 6.97
C ARG A 154 30.20 15.86 8.49
N ALA A 155 29.49 15.04 9.27
CA ALA A 155 29.48 15.11 10.74
C ALA A 155 30.64 14.37 11.42
N ARG A 156 31.40 13.55 10.68
CA ARG A 156 32.58 12.83 11.20
C ARG A 156 33.82 13.73 11.20
N ARG A 157 34.86 13.32 11.95
CA ARG A 157 36.13 14.07 12.02
C ARG A 157 36.72 14.27 10.62
N PRO A 158 37.27 15.46 10.26
CA PRO A 158 37.76 15.75 8.91
C PRO A 158 38.81 14.78 8.32
N LEU A 159 39.57 14.10 9.18
CA LEU A 159 40.60 13.12 8.79
C LEU A 159 40.09 11.67 8.73
N ALA A 160 38.82 11.41 9.02
CA ALA A 160 38.26 10.07 8.95
C ALA A 160 37.96 9.70 7.49
N LYS A 161 38.39 8.49 7.06
CA LYS A 161 38.02 7.97 5.73
C LYS A 161 36.48 8.00 5.57
N PRO A 162 35.95 8.61 4.48
CA PRO A 162 34.53 8.57 4.19
C PRO A 162 34.01 7.14 4.06
N ILE A 163 32.85 6.87 4.65
CA ILE A 163 32.12 5.60 4.49
C ILE A 163 31.44 5.65 3.12
N LYS A 164 31.68 4.64 2.29
CA LYS A 164 30.97 4.47 1.00
C LYS A 164 29.82 3.48 1.17
N PRO A 165 28.78 3.51 0.31
CA PRO A 165 27.74 2.48 0.28
C PRO A 165 28.32 1.05 0.14
N THR A 166 29.41 0.89 -0.62
CA THR A 166 30.13 -0.38 -0.79
C THR A 166 30.88 -0.86 0.44
N ASP A 167 31.11 -0.01 1.44
CA ASP A 167 31.71 -0.39 2.73
C ASP A 167 30.64 -0.89 3.73
N ILE A 168 29.35 -0.71 3.44
CA ILE A 168 28.26 -1.19 4.29
C ILE A 168 28.08 -2.70 4.10
N LEU A 169 28.22 -3.44 5.20
CA LEU A 169 28.03 -4.88 5.23
C LEU A 169 26.53 -5.24 5.29
N PRO A 170 26.04 -6.13 4.42
CA PRO A 170 24.69 -6.66 4.51
C PRO A 170 24.64 -7.80 5.56
N PRO A 171 23.46 -8.14 6.12
CA PRO A 171 23.33 -9.05 7.27
C PRO A 171 23.97 -10.43 7.05
N GLU A 172 23.96 -10.92 5.81
CA GLU A 172 24.41 -12.26 5.43
C GLU A 172 25.90 -12.43 5.73
N ARG A 173 26.71 -11.36 5.56
CA ARG A 173 28.15 -11.40 5.84
C ARG A 173 28.47 -11.66 7.31
N GLY A 174 27.68 -11.10 8.23
CA GLY A 174 27.81 -11.37 9.65
C GLY A 174 27.39 -12.81 10.00
N HIS A 175 26.29 -13.29 9.41
CA HIS A 175 25.80 -14.66 9.59
C HIS A 175 26.78 -15.72 9.02
N GLU A 176 27.39 -15.47 7.86
CA GLU A 176 28.45 -16.32 7.26
C GLU A 176 29.60 -16.54 8.26
N VAL A 177 30.15 -15.44 8.81
CA VAL A 177 31.26 -15.47 9.77
C VAL A 177 30.86 -16.15 11.06
N ALA A 178 29.67 -15.86 11.58
CA ALA A 178 29.17 -16.46 12.82
C ALA A 178 28.96 -17.97 12.70
N LYS A 179 28.39 -18.42 11.57
CA LYS A 179 28.17 -19.83 11.26
C LYS A 179 29.48 -20.61 11.14
N GLU A 180 30.49 -20.04 10.48
CA GLU A 180 31.84 -20.62 10.36
C GLU A 180 32.53 -20.76 11.73
N LEU A 181 32.40 -19.73 12.58
CA LEU A 181 33.00 -19.71 13.92
C LEU A 181 32.19 -20.47 14.99
N GLY A 182 30.98 -20.93 14.66
CA GLY A 182 30.09 -21.67 15.57
C GLY A 182 29.54 -20.82 16.72
N ILE A 183 29.32 -19.52 16.50
CA ILE A 183 28.88 -18.55 17.52
C ILE A 183 27.59 -17.83 17.10
N PRO A 184 26.73 -17.37 18.04
CA PRO A 184 25.55 -16.59 17.70
C PRO A 184 25.93 -15.17 17.23
N TYR A 185 25.04 -14.55 16.45
CA TYR A 185 25.23 -13.24 15.85
C TYR A 185 24.04 -12.31 16.12
N TYR A 186 24.36 -11.03 16.34
CA TYR A 186 23.41 -9.96 16.61
C TYR A 186 23.85 -8.67 15.91
N GLU A 187 22.91 -7.83 15.51
CA GLU A 187 23.16 -6.46 15.03
C GLU A 187 22.63 -5.42 16.03
N THR A 188 23.30 -4.27 16.13
CA THR A 188 22.94 -3.19 17.07
C THR A 188 22.98 -1.81 16.42
N SER A 189 21.98 -0.99 16.74
CA SER A 189 21.99 0.45 16.51
C SER A 189 21.76 1.17 17.83
N ILE A 190 22.69 2.04 18.20
CA ILE A 190 22.54 2.89 19.40
C ILE A 190 21.58 4.06 19.12
N VAL A 191 21.50 4.50 17.87
CA VAL A 191 20.56 5.54 17.43
C VAL A 191 19.11 5.07 17.58
N ALA A 192 18.81 3.86 17.07
CA ALA A 192 17.47 3.28 17.14
C ALA A 192 17.20 2.50 18.44
N GLN A 193 18.18 2.44 19.37
CA GLN A 193 18.18 1.55 20.55
C GLN A 193 17.90 0.07 20.23
N PHE A 194 18.14 -0.33 18.98
CA PHE A 194 17.86 -1.68 18.50
C PHE A 194 18.99 -2.64 18.88
N GLY A 195 18.62 -3.84 19.34
CA GLY A 195 19.55 -4.94 19.62
C GLY A 195 20.39 -4.80 20.88
N VAL A 196 20.44 -3.62 21.51
CA VAL A 196 21.28 -3.38 22.69
C VAL A 196 20.92 -4.33 23.83
N LYS A 197 19.63 -4.44 24.17
CA LYS A 197 19.16 -5.38 25.19
C LYS A 197 19.40 -6.83 24.77
N ASP A 198 19.04 -7.19 23.53
CA ASP A 198 19.17 -8.54 22.99
C ASP A 198 20.59 -9.08 23.09
N VAL A 199 21.59 -8.27 22.76
CA VAL A 199 23.02 -8.63 22.86
C VAL A 199 23.39 -8.99 24.29
N PHE A 200 23.03 -8.16 25.28
CA PHE A 200 23.44 -8.39 26.66
C PHE A 200 22.64 -9.49 27.35
N ASP A 201 21.33 -9.60 27.09
CA ASP A 201 20.50 -10.72 27.56
C ASP A 201 21.04 -12.07 27.03
N ASN A 202 21.41 -12.14 25.74
CA ASN A 202 21.92 -13.37 25.14
C ASN A 202 23.38 -13.65 25.54
N ALA A 203 24.20 -12.63 25.81
CA ALA A 203 25.50 -12.80 26.47
C ALA A 203 25.33 -13.41 27.87
N ILE A 204 24.36 -12.92 28.65
CA ILE A 204 24.01 -13.46 29.97
C ILE A 204 23.56 -14.93 29.86
N ARG A 205 22.66 -15.27 28.93
CA ARG A 205 22.25 -16.66 28.67
C ARG A 205 23.43 -17.56 28.35
N ALA A 206 24.33 -17.12 27.48
CA ALA A 206 25.53 -17.87 27.11
C ALA A 206 26.46 -18.12 28.32
N ALA A 207 26.71 -17.09 29.14
CA ALA A 207 27.47 -17.18 30.38
C ALA A 207 26.85 -18.17 31.38
N LEU A 208 25.54 -18.04 31.64
CA LEU A 208 24.81 -18.88 32.60
C LEU A 208 24.74 -20.34 32.14
N ILE A 209 24.60 -20.61 30.85
CA ILE A 209 24.68 -21.97 30.30
C ILE A 209 26.08 -22.56 30.46
N SER A 210 27.14 -21.81 30.10
CA SER A 210 28.52 -22.26 30.31
C SER A 210 28.80 -22.58 31.79
N ARG A 211 28.33 -21.70 32.68
CA ARG A 211 28.40 -21.90 34.14
C ARG A 211 27.62 -23.13 34.61
N ARG A 212 26.42 -23.39 34.09
CA ARG A 212 25.64 -24.60 34.38
C ARG A 212 26.36 -25.87 33.96
N HIS A 213 27.07 -25.88 32.82
CA HIS A 213 27.88 -27.03 32.41
C HIS A 213 29.06 -27.31 33.38
N LEU A 214 29.58 -26.28 34.04
CA LEU A 214 30.64 -26.40 35.06
C LEU A 214 30.13 -26.65 36.49
N GLN A 215 28.88 -26.24 36.78
CA GLN A 215 28.27 -26.24 38.12
C GLN A 215 26.87 -26.87 38.07
N PHE A 216 26.79 -28.14 37.63
CA PHE A 216 25.52 -28.83 37.32
C PHE A 216 24.53 -28.93 38.50
N TRP A 217 25.00 -28.78 39.74
CA TRP A 217 24.19 -28.78 40.95
C TRP A 217 23.37 -27.49 41.15
N LYS A 218 23.67 -26.40 40.45
CA LYS A 218 22.89 -25.15 40.49
C LYS A 218 21.53 -25.31 39.80
N SER A 219 20.52 -25.66 40.59
CA SER A 219 19.16 -25.96 40.11
C SER A 219 18.44 -24.76 39.49
N HIS A 220 18.68 -23.54 39.98
CA HIS A 220 18.08 -22.31 39.44
C HIS A 220 18.49 -22.03 37.98
N LEU A 221 19.65 -22.52 37.54
CA LEU A 221 20.12 -22.36 36.17
C LEU A 221 19.46 -23.36 35.17
N LYS A 222 18.61 -24.28 35.64
CA LYS A 222 18.01 -25.32 34.78
C LYS A 222 17.05 -24.76 33.72
N LYS A 223 16.38 -23.63 34.00
CA LYS A 223 15.42 -22.98 33.09
C LYS A 223 16.05 -22.02 32.07
N VAL A 224 17.31 -21.64 32.24
CA VAL A 224 17.99 -20.66 31.37
C VAL A 224 17.96 -21.14 29.91
N GLN A 225 17.49 -20.27 29.01
CA GLN A 225 17.34 -20.57 27.60
C GLN A 225 18.67 -20.41 26.87
N ARG A 226 18.82 -21.08 25.73
CA ARG A 226 19.94 -20.81 24.81
C ARG A 226 19.84 -19.38 24.27
N PRO A 227 20.96 -18.76 23.84
CA PRO A 227 20.94 -17.49 23.13
C PRO A 227 19.87 -17.51 22.02
N LEU A 228 18.93 -16.57 22.10
CA LEU A 228 17.77 -16.48 21.23
C LEU A 228 18.15 -15.83 19.91
N LEU A 229 17.40 -16.15 18.85
CA LEU A 229 17.53 -15.46 17.57
C LEU A 229 17.03 -14.02 17.69
N GLN A 230 17.71 -13.10 17.03
CA GLN A 230 17.26 -11.71 16.91
C GLN A 230 16.21 -11.58 15.81
N ALA A 231 15.13 -10.85 16.07
CA ALA A 231 14.24 -10.42 14.99
C ALA A 231 15.00 -9.44 14.07
N PRO A 232 14.82 -9.47 12.73
CA PRO A 232 15.44 -8.49 11.84
C PRO A 232 15.02 -7.06 12.20
N PHE A 233 15.95 -6.10 12.06
CA PHE A 233 15.60 -4.69 12.21
C PHE A 233 14.64 -4.25 11.11
N LEU A 234 13.49 -3.73 11.53
CA LEU A 234 12.50 -3.13 10.64
C LEU A 234 12.63 -1.60 10.73
N PRO A 235 13.15 -0.91 9.70
CA PRO A 235 13.20 0.54 9.70
C PRO A 235 11.80 1.15 9.91
N PRO A 236 11.68 2.31 10.58
CA PRO A 236 10.41 3.02 10.64
C PRO A 236 9.91 3.31 9.24
N ARG A 237 8.60 3.12 8.99
CA ARG A 237 8.01 3.43 7.69
C ARG A 237 8.27 4.91 7.37
N PRO A 238 8.69 5.26 6.13
CA PRO A 238 8.83 6.66 5.76
C PRO A 238 7.51 7.40 5.99
N PRO A 239 7.54 8.67 6.41
CA PRO A 239 6.34 9.47 6.55
C PRO A 239 5.60 9.49 5.20
N ARG A 240 4.26 9.47 5.24
CA ARG A 240 3.44 9.53 4.04
C ARG A 240 3.81 10.82 3.27
N PRO A 241 3.96 10.77 1.93
CA PRO A 241 4.17 11.99 1.15
C PRO A 241 3.08 13.00 1.49
N VAL A 242 3.48 14.22 1.82
CA VAL A 242 2.53 15.33 1.98
C VAL A 242 2.07 15.69 0.58
N VAL A 243 0.97 15.09 0.14
CA VAL A 243 0.28 15.47 -1.09
C VAL A 243 -0.33 16.84 -0.83
N GLY A 244 0.42 17.89 -1.16
CA GLY A 244 -0.16 19.21 -1.33
C GLY A 244 -1.22 19.11 -2.43
N ILE A 245 -2.45 19.46 -2.08
CA ILE A 245 -3.50 19.74 -3.05
C ILE A 245 -3.43 21.26 -3.25
N PRO A 246 -2.89 21.76 -4.38
CA PRO A 246 -2.99 23.17 -4.72
C PRO A 246 -4.44 23.67 -4.59
N ASP A 247 -4.59 24.89 -4.06
CA ASP A 247 -5.89 25.53 -3.96
C ASP A 247 -6.53 25.66 -5.35
N PRO A 248 -7.85 25.44 -5.47
CA PRO A 248 -8.53 25.57 -6.75
C PRO A 248 -8.40 27.01 -7.27
N PRO A 249 -8.25 27.22 -8.60
CA PRO A 249 -8.23 28.56 -9.16
C PRO A 249 -9.55 29.28 -8.83
N PRO A 250 -9.51 30.61 -8.58
CA PRO A 250 -10.72 31.37 -8.33
C PRO A 250 -11.57 31.41 -9.61
N MET A 251 -12.69 30.69 -9.60
CA MET A 251 -13.62 30.58 -10.72
C MET A 251 -14.99 31.09 -10.29
N ASP A 252 -15.53 32.07 -11.02
CA ASP A 252 -16.89 32.56 -10.83
C ASP A 252 -17.91 31.52 -11.32
N GLY A 253 -18.34 30.61 -10.44
CA GLY A 253 -19.47 29.70 -10.67
C GLY A 253 -19.31 28.29 -10.08
N GLU A 254 -19.81 28.07 -8.87
CA GLU A 254 -19.73 26.80 -8.11
C GLU A 254 -20.72 25.69 -8.58
N GLY A 255 -20.79 25.38 -9.88
CA GLY A 255 -21.81 24.44 -10.37
C GLY A 255 -21.48 23.63 -11.63
N PRO A 256 -22.21 22.51 -11.85
CA PRO A 256 -22.10 21.67 -13.06
C PRO A 256 -22.17 22.41 -14.39
N ASP A 257 -22.84 23.56 -14.44
CA ASP A 257 -22.97 24.39 -15.63
C ASP A 257 -21.64 25.01 -16.08
N SER A 258 -20.76 25.33 -15.12
CA SER A 258 -19.39 25.82 -15.37
C SER A 258 -18.54 24.73 -16.06
N LEU A 259 -18.59 23.50 -15.54
CA LEU A 259 -17.88 22.33 -16.12
C LEU A 259 -18.52 21.83 -17.43
N PHE A 260 -19.78 22.18 -17.72
CA PHE A 260 -20.36 21.97 -19.03
C PHE A 260 -19.85 23.02 -20.05
N CYS A 261 -19.74 24.28 -19.63
CA CYS A 261 -19.25 25.37 -20.49
C CYS A 261 -17.73 25.32 -20.70
N GLN A 262 -16.97 24.71 -19.80
CA GLN A 262 -15.52 24.56 -19.88
C GLN A 262 -15.11 23.08 -19.91
N PRO A 263 -14.50 22.57 -21.00
CA PRO A 263 -14.14 21.16 -21.15
C PRO A 263 -12.89 20.73 -20.35
N LEU A 264 -12.73 21.27 -19.14
CA LEU A 264 -11.63 20.99 -18.21
C LEU A 264 -11.64 19.52 -17.80
N CYS A 265 -10.59 18.78 -18.20
CA CYS A 265 -10.44 17.34 -17.95
C CYS A 265 -11.42 16.43 -18.72
N ALA A 266 -12.06 16.91 -19.79
CA ALA A 266 -12.94 16.11 -20.66
C ALA A 266 -12.31 14.78 -21.10
N ASP A 267 -13.10 13.70 -21.11
CA ASP A 267 -12.66 12.32 -21.38
C ASP A 267 -13.49 11.60 -22.47
N VAL A 268 -14.50 12.29 -23.02
CA VAL A 268 -15.29 11.88 -24.18
C VAL A 268 -15.45 13.03 -25.19
N LEU A 269 -15.34 12.69 -26.47
CA LEU A 269 -15.57 13.57 -27.62
C LEU A 269 -16.72 13.02 -28.46
N PHE A 270 -17.72 13.85 -28.73
CA PHE A 270 -18.77 13.56 -29.70
C PHE A 270 -18.43 14.19 -31.05
N LEU A 271 -18.56 13.39 -32.11
CA LEU A 271 -18.50 13.80 -33.50
C LEU A 271 -19.92 13.86 -34.07
N LEU A 272 -20.36 15.06 -34.47
CA LEU A 272 -21.64 15.30 -35.13
C LEU A 272 -21.41 15.69 -36.59
N GLN A 273 -22.43 15.52 -37.44
CA GLN A 273 -22.47 16.02 -38.82
C GLN A 273 -21.23 15.60 -39.62
N ALA A 274 -21.06 14.30 -39.84
CA ALA A 274 -19.92 13.64 -40.47
C ALA A 274 -18.54 13.99 -39.86
N GLY A 275 -18.52 14.37 -38.57
CA GLY A 275 -17.30 14.75 -37.84
C GLY A 275 -16.85 16.19 -38.04
N THR A 276 -17.62 17.03 -38.74
CA THR A 276 -17.35 18.47 -38.88
C THR A 276 -17.48 19.21 -37.55
N THR A 277 -18.41 18.78 -36.68
CA THR A 277 -18.65 19.38 -35.38
C THR A 277 -18.12 18.48 -34.26
N ARG A 278 -17.33 19.08 -33.36
CA ARG A 278 -16.78 18.44 -32.16
C ARG A 278 -17.43 18.98 -30.90
N VAL A 279 -17.84 18.10 -29.98
CA VAL A 279 -18.38 18.46 -28.66
C VAL A 279 -17.71 17.61 -27.58
N PHE A 280 -16.93 18.25 -26.71
CA PHE A 280 -16.26 17.60 -25.58
C PHE A 280 -17.19 17.51 -24.38
N ALA A 281 -17.11 16.42 -23.61
CA ALA A 281 -17.88 16.20 -22.39
C ALA A 281 -17.17 15.24 -21.43
N HIS A 282 -17.86 14.85 -20.35
CA HIS A 282 -17.36 14.06 -19.25
C HIS A 282 -18.23 12.82 -19.02
N LYS A 283 -17.64 11.62 -19.17
CA LYS A 283 -18.33 10.33 -19.05
C LYS A 283 -19.10 10.21 -17.74
N VAL A 284 -18.50 10.61 -16.62
CA VAL A 284 -19.12 10.48 -15.29
C VAL A 284 -20.41 11.27 -15.14
N TYR A 285 -20.51 12.48 -15.71
CA TYR A 285 -21.74 13.28 -15.69
C TYR A 285 -22.83 12.63 -16.56
N LEU A 286 -22.46 12.19 -17.76
CA LEU A 286 -23.41 11.60 -18.70
C LEU A 286 -23.90 10.20 -18.24
N ALA A 287 -23.00 9.34 -17.76
CA ALA A 287 -23.32 8.00 -17.27
C ALA A 287 -24.11 7.99 -15.95
N THR A 288 -23.93 9.00 -15.09
CA THR A 288 -24.73 9.11 -13.86
C THR A 288 -26.13 9.66 -14.11
N SER A 289 -26.32 10.42 -15.20
CA SER A 289 -27.60 11.05 -15.57
C SER A 289 -28.42 10.28 -16.63
N CYS A 290 -27.80 9.40 -17.42
CA CYS A 290 -28.43 8.67 -18.52
C CYS A 290 -27.94 7.22 -18.59
N SER A 291 -28.86 6.25 -18.65
CA SER A 291 -28.51 4.82 -18.75
C SER A 291 -27.83 4.48 -20.08
N LYS A 292 -28.26 5.03 -21.23
CA LYS A 292 -27.54 4.77 -22.50
C LYS A 292 -26.07 5.20 -22.46
N PHE A 293 -25.77 6.34 -21.83
CA PHE A 293 -24.38 6.76 -21.66
C PHE A 293 -23.62 5.91 -20.62
N TYR A 294 -24.29 5.42 -19.58
CA TYR A 294 -23.70 4.42 -18.68
C TYR A 294 -23.30 3.16 -19.45
N ASP A 295 -24.28 2.55 -20.13
CA ASP A 295 -24.08 1.31 -20.88
C ASP A 295 -22.98 1.49 -21.94
N LEU A 296 -23.05 2.57 -22.74
CA LEU A 296 -22.08 2.92 -23.79
C LEU A 296 -20.65 3.04 -23.28
N PHE A 297 -20.44 3.69 -22.13
CA PHE A 297 -19.10 3.90 -21.58
C PHE A 297 -18.60 2.75 -20.69
N THR A 298 -19.46 1.76 -20.41
CA THR A 298 -19.08 0.49 -19.77
C THR A 298 -18.95 -0.68 -20.76
N MET A 299 -19.12 -0.45 -22.06
CA MET A 299 -18.85 -1.46 -23.09
C MET A 299 -17.37 -1.83 -23.15
N ASP A 300 -17.07 -3.14 -23.23
CA ASP A 300 -15.72 -3.60 -23.57
C ASP A 300 -15.39 -3.29 -25.04
N LEU A 301 -14.52 -2.31 -25.25
CA LEU A 301 -14.03 -1.91 -26.58
C LEU A 301 -12.83 -2.76 -27.07
N GLY A 302 -12.43 -3.78 -26.30
CA GLY A 302 -11.21 -4.57 -26.54
C GLY A 302 -11.39 -5.97 -27.13
N ALA A 303 -12.63 -6.45 -27.33
CA ALA A 303 -12.92 -7.85 -27.68
C ALA A 303 -13.52 -8.04 -29.09
N ALA A 304 -13.05 -7.27 -30.08
CA ALA A 304 -13.46 -7.39 -31.48
C ALA A 304 -12.24 -7.63 -32.38
N GLY A 305 -11.64 -8.82 -32.28
CA GLY A 305 -10.38 -9.13 -32.95
C GLY A 305 -9.89 -10.56 -32.80
N MET A 306 -10.80 -11.55 -32.85
CA MET A 306 -10.49 -12.98 -33.03
C MET A 306 -11.78 -13.74 -33.38
N GLU A 307 -12.24 -13.58 -34.63
CA GLU A 307 -13.06 -14.59 -35.32
C GLU A 307 -12.23 -15.09 -36.51
N GLU A 308 -11.18 -15.87 -36.20
CA GLU A 308 -10.63 -16.81 -37.17
C GLU A 308 -11.25 -18.17 -36.85
N GLY A 309 -11.84 -18.81 -37.86
CA GLY A 309 -12.56 -20.05 -37.66
C GLY A 309 -11.61 -21.24 -37.54
N GLU A 310 -11.93 -22.17 -36.65
CA GLU A 310 -11.39 -23.52 -36.70
C GLU A 310 -12.52 -24.53 -36.89
N GLU A 311 -12.24 -25.49 -37.77
CA GLU A 311 -13.17 -26.52 -38.19
C GLU A 311 -13.33 -27.62 -37.12
N SER A 312 -14.38 -28.40 -37.27
CA SER A 312 -14.64 -29.59 -36.46
C SER A 312 -13.50 -30.61 -36.50
N SER A 313 -13.03 -31.05 -35.34
CA SER A 313 -12.53 -32.42 -35.17
C SER A 313 -12.94 -32.98 -33.81
N GLU A 314 -13.66 -34.10 -33.84
CA GLU A 314 -13.94 -34.93 -32.67
C GLU A 314 -12.68 -35.72 -32.27
N GLY A 315 -12.53 -36.10 -31.00
CA GLY A 315 -11.36 -36.88 -30.55
C GLY A 315 -11.25 -37.14 -29.05
N SER A 316 -11.94 -38.18 -28.57
CA SER A 316 -11.60 -39.07 -27.42
C SER A 316 -11.22 -38.48 -26.04
N GLU A 317 -12.12 -38.78 -25.09
CA GLU A 317 -11.97 -39.09 -23.65
C GLU A 317 -10.57 -39.35 -23.07
N GLU A 318 -10.30 -38.82 -21.86
CA GLU A 318 -10.13 -39.62 -20.62
C GLU A 318 -10.15 -38.72 -19.35
N GLU A 319 -10.40 -39.32 -18.17
CA GLU A 319 -10.68 -38.64 -16.89
C GLU A 319 -9.41 -38.31 -16.05
N GLU A 320 -9.42 -37.24 -15.24
CA GLU A 320 -9.42 -37.38 -13.76
C GLU A 320 -9.67 -36.05 -13.00
N GLN A 321 -9.76 -36.13 -11.67
CA GLN A 321 -10.56 -35.23 -10.84
C GLN A 321 -9.74 -34.25 -9.97
N SER A 322 -10.26 -33.04 -9.73
CA SER A 322 -10.49 -32.55 -8.34
C SER A 322 -11.44 -31.34 -8.28
N ARG A 323 -11.96 -31.03 -7.08
CA ARG A 323 -13.16 -30.19 -6.86
C ARG A 323 -12.84 -28.85 -6.17
N ARG A 324 -13.58 -27.79 -6.53
CA ARG A 324 -14.15 -26.66 -5.70
C ARG A 324 -14.42 -25.45 -6.62
N GLY A 325 -15.53 -24.72 -6.56
CA GLY A 325 -16.80 -24.92 -5.84
C GLY A 325 -17.76 -23.73 -6.04
N ALA A 326 -19.06 -24.03 -6.18
CA ALA A 326 -20.24 -23.15 -6.07
C ALA A 326 -20.31 -21.81 -6.86
N LYS A 327 -21.26 -21.76 -7.82
CA LYS A 327 -21.86 -20.53 -8.36
C LYS A 327 -22.76 -19.84 -7.33
N GLU A 328 -22.92 -18.53 -7.46
CA GLU A 328 -23.94 -17.73 -6.78
C GLU A 328 -25.37 -18.17 -7.14
N GLN A 329 -26.35 -17.86 -6.26
CA GLN A 329 -27.72 -17.63 -6.69
C GLN A 329 -28.38 -16.51 -5.88
N ALA A 330 -28.91 -15.51 -6.59
CA ALA A 330 -29.50 -14.31 -6.00
C ALA A 330 -30.89 -14.57 -5.40
N GLY A 331 -31.15 -14.01 -4.22
CA GLY A 331 -32.47 -14.02 -3.58
C GLY A 331 -33.33 -12.84 -4.04
N ARG A 332 -34.56 -13.12 -4.50
CA ARG A 332 -35.56 -12.10 -4.86
C ARG A 332 -36.62 -11.97 -3.75
N THR A 333 -36.94 -10.71 -3.45
CA THR A 333 -37.90 -10.18 -2.47
C THR A 333 -39.18 -11.00 -2.18
N LYS A 334 -39.54 -11.08 -0.89
CA LYS A 334 -40.92 -11.00 -0.35
C LYS A 334 -40.88 -10.02 0.83
N SER A 335 -41.68 -8.95 0.83
CA SER A 335 -43.07 -8.89 1.33
C SER A 335 -43.17 -9.23 2.81
N LEU A 336 -43.59 -8.23 3.59
CA LEU A 336 -43.96 -8.31 5.01
C LEU A 336 -45.34 -8.94 5.12
N ASP A 337 -45.61 -9.68 6.20
CA ASP A 337 -46.82 -9.53 7.02
C ASP A 337 -46.72 -10.32 8.35
N ILE A 338 -46.81 -9.56 9.45
CA ILE A 338 -47.41 -9.81 10.78
C ILE A 338 -47.33 -11.24 11.40
N ASP A 339 -46.69 -11.30 12.57
CA ASP A 339 -46.73 -12.43 13.52
C ASP A 339 -48.13 -12.67 14.14
N LYS A 340 -48.50 -13.95 14.33
CA LYS A 340 -48.97 -14.45 15.66
C LYS A 340 -49.08 -15.99 15.76
N GLU A 341 -48.50 -16.48 16.86
CA GLU A 341 -48.92 -17.62 17.72
C GLU A 341 -49.22 -19.02 17.13
N GLY A 342 -48.67 -20.04 17.82
CA GLY A 342 -49.50 -21.20 18.23
C GLY A 342 -49.14 -22.59 17.70
N GLU A 343 -48.24 -23.27 18.41
CA GLU A 343 -48.19 -24.73 18.67
C GLU A 343 -48.64 -25.79 17.63
N GLY A 344 -47.78 -26.80 17.43
CA GLY A 344 -48.24 -28.20 17.31
C GLY A 344 -47.70 -29.05 16.14
N GLY A 345 -47.20 -30.25 16.46
CA GLY A 345 -47.47 -31.43 15.62
C GLY A 345 -46.41 -31.92 14.61
N THR A 346 -45.33 -32.52 15.11
CA THR A 346 -44.97 -33.93 14.86
C THR A 346 -45.00 -34.55 13.42
N ARG A 347 -43.83 -35.10 13.01
CA ARG A 347 -43.56 -36.21 12.04
C ARG A 347 -43.76 -35.98 10.52
N GLY A 348 -42.72 -36.35 9.76
CA GLY A 348 -42.85 -37.53 8.87
C GLY A 348 -42.47 -37.42 7.38
N SER A 349 -41.20 -37.71 7.07
CA SER A 349 -40.66 -38.50 5.92
C SER A 349 -41.29 -38.54 4.50
N ASN A 350 -40.38 -38.63 3.51
CA ASN A 350 -40.53 -39.11 2.10
C ASN A 350 -41.16 -38.12 1.09
N ARG A 351 -40.46 -37.61 0.06
CA ARG A 351 -39.81 -38.20 -1.15
C ARG A 351 -40.77 -38.48 -2.34
N LEU A 352 -40.54 -37.74 -3.45
CA LEU A 352 -40.58 -38.15 -4.88
C LEU A 352 -41.98 -38.51 -5.47
N LEU A 353 -42.52 -37.97 -6.59
CA LEU A 353 -41.97 -37.81 -7.96
C LEU A 353 -43.00 -37.14 -8.93
N MET A 354 -42.53 -36.59 -10.07
CA MET A 354 -43.23 -36.42 -11.39
C MET A 354 -44.53 -35.55 -11.47
N LEU A 355 -45.04 -35.03 -12.60
CA LEU A 355 -44.75 -35.02 -14.07
C LEU A 355 -44.78 -33.54 -14.57
N GLN A 356 -43.98 -33.04 -15.53
CA GLN A 356 -43.96 -33.20 -17.01
C GLN A 356 -45.03 -32.38 -17.80
N GLN A 357 -44.64 -31.93 -19.01
CA GLN A 357 -45.32 -31.09 -20.05
C GLN A 357 -44.99 -29.59 -19.99
N GLY A 358 -44.67 -28.88 -21.08
CA GLY A 358 -44.42 -29.26 -22.48
C GLY A 358 -44.91 -28.21 -23.50
N SER A 359 -44.29 -28.13 -24.70
CA SER A 359 -44.73 -27.35 -25.90
C SER A 359 -44.46 -25.82 -25.90
N LEU A 360 -44.16 -25.10 -27.00
CA LEU A 360 -43.56 -25.39 -28.33
C LEU A 360 -42.97 -24.08 -28.96
N ARG A 361 -42.41 -24.14 -30.19
CA ARG A 361 -41.60 -23.10 -30.88
C ARG A 361 -42.35 -22.19 -31.88
N THR A 362 -41.73 -21.05 -32.25
CA THR A 362 -41.46 -20.54 -33.64
C THR A 362 -40.33 -19.47 -33.56
N SER A 363 -39.32 -19.34 -34.45
CA SER A 363 -39.30 -19.07 -35.92
C SER A 363 -39.73 -17.63 -36.29
N GLN A 364 -39.03 -16.86 -37.15
CA GLN A 364 -37.79 -17.13 -37.91
C GLN A 364 -36.93 -15.86 -38.26
N SER A 365 -36.02 -16.01 -39.25
CA SER A 365 -34.91 -15.19 -39.78
C SER A 365 -35.24 -14.32 -41.01
N ASP A 366 -34.34 -13.39 -41.42
CA ASP A 366 -33.89 -13.25 -42.82
C ASP A 366 -32.65 -12.33 -43.03
N ASN A 367 -31.94 -12.51 -44.17
CA ASN A 367 -30.62 -11.96 -44.49
C ASN A 367 -30.63 -10.89 -45.61
N ALA A 368 -29.71 -9.91 -45.55
CA ALA A 368 -29.25 -9.13 -46.71
C ALA A 368 -27.81 -8.60 -46.54
N LEU A 369 -26.97 -8.75 -47.57
CA LEU A 369 -25.57 -8.28 -47.67
C LEU A 369 -25.43 -7.37 -48.94
N PRO A 370 -24.28 -6.70 -49.21
CA PRO A 370 -24.08 -5.32 -48.73
C PRO A 370 -23.66 -4.32 -49.85
N ALA A 371 -23.67 -3.02 -49.55
CA ALA A 371 -23.07 -2.00 -50.40
C ALA A 371 -21.77 -1.45 -49.76
N ARG A 372 -20.63 -1.61 -50.45
CA ARG A 372 -19.31 -1.15 -49.98
C ARG A 372 -19.15 0.36 -50.14
N GLY A 373 -18.91 1.07 -49.03
CA GLY A 373 -18.19 2.34 -49.00
C GLY A 373 -16.89 2.17 -48.22
N GLN A 374 -15.74 2.13 -48.90
CA GLN A 374 -14.43 1.95 -48.24
C GLN A 374 -13.88 3.30 -47.77
N CYS A 375 -13.71 3.45 -46.45
CA CYS A 375 -12.79 4.42 -45.87
C CYS A 375 -11.64 3.65 -45.19
N SER A 376 -10.40 3.98 -45.57
CA SER A 376 -9.19 3.31 -45.09
C SER A 376 -8.94 3.52 -43.60
N LEU A 377 -8.82 2.43 -42.83
CA LEU A 377 -8.57 2.46 -41.39
C LEU A 377 -7.07 2.31 -41.07
N GLY A 378 -6.54 3.19 -40.22
CA GLY A 378 -5.15 3.14 -39.76
C GLY A 378 -4.95 2.27 -38.49
N PRO A 379 -3.70 1.93 -38.12
CA PRO A 379 -3.39 0.71 -37.34
C PRO A 379 -3.64 0.74 -35.82
N LEU A 380 -4.35 1.74 -35.27
CA LEU A 380 -4.41 2.00 -33.81
C LEU A 380 -5.83 2.23 -33.25
N ARG A 381 -6.88 1.89 -34.01
CA ARG A 381 -8.27 2.25 -33.67
C ARG A 381 -9.05 1.05 -33.08
N ALA A 382 -8.93 0.83 -31.77
CA ALA A 382 -9.83 -0.10 -31.06
C ALA A 382 -11.23 0.54 -30.96
N GLY A 383 -12.23 -0.11 -31.55
CA GLY A 383 -13.57 0.48 -31.70
C GLY A 383 -14.62 -0.46 -32.26
N ARG A 384 -15.90 -0.07 -32.10
CA ARG A 384 -17.06 -0.86 -32.50
C ARG A 384 -18.09 -0.01 -33.23
N ALA A 385 -18.62 -0.53 -34.34
CA ALA A 385 -19.81 0.02 -34.99
C ALA A 385 -21.05 -0.31 -34.15
N LEU A 386 -21.94 0.66 -33.97
CA LEU A 386 -23.08 0.57 -33.03
C LEU A 386 -24.39 0.19 -33.73
N LEU A 387 -24.31 -0.70 -34.73
CA LEU A 387 -25.44 -1.24 -35.46
C LEU A 387 -26.41 -1.93 -34.47
N GLY A 388 -27.58 -1.32 -34.25
CA GLY A 388 -28.62 -1.82 -33.35
C GLY A 388 -28.74 -1.12 -31.98
N TRP A 389 -27.84 -0.19 -31.61
CA TRP A 389 -27.92 0.58 -30.34
C TRP A 389 -28.96 1.73 -30.35
N GLY A 390 -29.72 1.86 -31.43
CA GLY A 390 -30.70 2.92 -31.67
C GLY A 390 -30.21 3.93 -32.72
N ARG A 391 -31.12 4.76 -33.22
CA ARG A 391 -30.89 5.69 -34.35
C ARG A 391 -30.01 6.92 -34.03
N GLY A 392 -29.36 6.96 -32.86
CA GLY A 392 -28.56 8.12 -32.42
C GLY A 392 -27.04 7.91 -32.45
N PHE A 393 -26.57 6.67 -32.41
CA PHE A 393 -25.15 6.33 -32.27
C PHE A 393 -24.67 5.49 -33.46
N LEU A 394 -23.63 5.95 -34.16
CA LEU A 394 -23.05 5.25 -35.31
C LEU A 394 -21.86 4.35 -34.89
N GLY A 395 -21.05 4.80 -33.95
CA GLY A 395 -19.87 4.06 -33.50
C GLY A 395 -19.18 4.66 -32.28
N VAL A 396 -18.42 3.85 -31.57
CA VAL A 396 -17.62 4.25 -30.40
C VAL A 396 -16.24 3.61 -30.45
N TYR A 397 -15.20 4.40 -30.18
CA TYR A 397 -13.82 3.95 -30.27
C TYR A 397 -12.88 4.79 -29.40
N LEU A 398 -11.64 4.36 -29.21
CA LEU A 398 -10.61 5.12 -28.50
C LEU A 398 -9.68 5.85 -29.47
N GLU A 399 -9.35 7.12 -29.18
CA GLU A 399 -8.47 7.95 -30.01
C GLU A 399 -7.58 8.84 -29.13
N MET A 400 -6.36 9.11 -29.59
CA MET A 400 -5.51 10.14 -28.99
C MET A 400 -5.94 11.51 -29.54
N VAL A 401 -6.52 12.34 -28.69
CA VAL A 401 -7.10 13.64 -29.04
C VAL A 401 -6.33 14.74 -28.31
N ASN A 402 -6.09 15.88 -28.98
CA ASN A 402 -5.58 17.08 -28.31
C ASN A 402 -6.62 17.59 -27.31
N ASP A 403 -6.24 17.63 -26.03
CA ASP A 403 -7.04 18.18 -24.95
C ASP A 403 -7.30 19.68 -25.20
N PRO A 404 -8.56 20.14 -25.19
CA PRO A 404 -8.93 21.48 -25.67
C PRO A 404 -8.47 22.61 -24.75
N VAL A 405 -8.02 22.31 -23.52
CA VAL A 405 -7.53 23.32 -22.55
C VAL A 405 -6.01 23.31 -22.47
N THR A 406 -5.41 22.12 -22.38
CA THR A 406 -3.96 21.98 -22.14
C THR A 406 -3.14 21.81 -23.43
N GLY A 407 -3.78 21.54 -24.57
CA GLY A 407 -3.11 21.28 -25.85
C GLY A 407 -2.29 19.98 -25.88
N ARG A 408 -2.36 19.15 -24.83
CA ARG A 408 -1.63 17.88 -24.74
C ARG A 408 -2.45 16.75 -25.36
N MET A 409 -1.76 15.79 -25.99
CA MET A 409 -2.40 14.57 -26.50
C MET A 409 -2.87 13.69 -25.35
N ARG A 410 -4.16 13.33 -25.35
CA ARG A 410 -4.81 12.53 -24.31
C ARG A 410 -5.71 11.46 -24.94
N LEU A 411 -5.70 10.26 -24.38
CA LEU A 411 -6.59 9.19 -24.80
C LEU A 411 -8.03 9.53 -24.39
N MET A 412 -8.93 9.66 -25.35
CA MET A 412 -10.36 9.95 -25.14
C MET A 412 -11.22 8.87 -25.80
N THR A 413 -12.43 8.68 -25.29
CA THR A 413 -13.46 7.93 -26.03
C THR A 413 -14.10 8.86 -27.05
N VAL A 414 -14.14 8.44 -28.30
CA VAL A 414 -14.79 9.18 -29.38
C VAL A 414 -16.07 8.46 -29.77
N VAL A 415 -17.17 9.20 -29.80
CA VAL A 415 -18.50 8.70 -30.15
C VAL A 415 -18.95 9.42 -31.41
N SER A 416 -19.25 8.64 -32.46
CA SER A 416 -19.83 9.15 -33.70
C SER A 416 -21.35 9.10 -33.59
N MET A 417 -21.98 10.27 -33.75
CA MET A 417 -23.43 10.45 -33.65
C MET A 417 -24.06 10.48 -35.05
N ASP A 418 -25.36 10.23 -35.13
CA ASP A 418 -26.12 10.34 -36.39
C ASP A 418 -26.10 11.78 -36.96
N ASP A 419 -26.04 11.90 -38.29
CA ASP A 419 -25.90 13.19 -38.99
C ASP A 419 -27.10 14.14 -38.80
N LEU A 420 -28.26 13.61 -38.43
CA LEU A 420 -29.45 14.40 -38.09
C LEU A 420 -29.32 15.14 -36.75
N ILE A 421 -28.33 14.80 -35.92
CA ILE A 421 -28.14 15.39 -34.58
C ILE A 421 -27.41 16.74 -34.69
N GLN A 422 -28.18 17.82 -34.58
CA GLN A 422 -27.66 19.19 -34.61
C GLN A 422 -26.97 19.61 -33.30
N LYS A 423 -25.91 20.42 -33.41
CA LYS A 423 -25.07 20.87 -32.28
C LYS A 423 -25.86 21.54 -31.15
N GLY A 424 -26.70 22.53 -31.47
CA GLY A 424 -27.42 23.34 -30.46
C GLY A 424 -28.36 22.49 -29.60
N PRO A 425 -29.35 21.81 -30.21
CA PRO A 425 -30.23 20.87 -29.52
C PRO A 425 -29.48 19.76 -28.76
N PHE A 426 -28.41 19.20 -29.33
CA PHE A 426 -27.58 18.21 -28.61
C PHE A 426 -26.88 18.81 -27.38
N GLN A 427 -26.35 20.03 -27.48
CA GLN A 427 -25.78 20.74 -26.34
C GLN A 427 -26.82 21.07 -25.26
N ALA A 428 -28.08 21.36 -25.61
CA ALA A 428 -29.15 21.51 -24.63
C ALA A 428 -29.44 20.19 -23.86
N VAL A 429 -29.44 19.05 -24.56
CA VAL A 429 -29.58 17.72 -23.92
C VAL A 429 -28.38 17.41 -23.02
N LEU A 430 -27.16 17.70 -23.46
CA LEU A 430 -25.97 17.54 -22.62
C LEU A 430 -26.03 18.45 -21.38
N GLN A 431 -26.38 19.72 -21.53
CA GLN A 431 -26.51 20.65 -20.39
C GLN A 431 -27.52 20.13 -19.37
N TYR A 432 -28.68 19.63 -19.81
CA TYR A 432 -29.65 18.99 -18.94
C TYR A 432 -29.05 17.80 -18.16
N LEU A 433 -28.28 16.94 -18.82
CA LEU A 433 -27.61 15.82 -18.14
C LEU A 433 -26.54 16.28 -17.13
N TYR A 434 -26.02 17.50 -17.26
CA TYR A 434 -25.12 18.11 -16.28
C TYR A 434 -25.85 18.75 -15.10
N THR A 435 -26.91 19.51 -15.37
CA THR A 435 -27.53 20.44 -14.41
C THR A 435 -28.88 19.98 -13.85
N GLY A 436 -29.63 19.13 -14.57
CA GLY A 436 -31.03 18.81 -14.28
C GLY A 436 -32.02 19.88 -14.76
N HIS A 437 -31.55 20.90 -15.50
CA HIS A 437 -32.35 22.02 -16.00
C HIS A 437 -32.30 22.12 -17.53
N LEU A 438 -33.44 22.48 -18.13
CA LEU A 438 -33.59 22.72 -19.56
C LEU A 438 -33.36 24.22 -19.86
N ASP A 439 -32.36 24.53 -20.68
CA ASP A 439 -32.20 25.86 -21.27
C ASP A 439 -33.09 25.99 -22.52
N GLU A 440 -34.25 26.63 -22.34
CA GLU A 440 -35.24 26.87 -23.40
C GLU A 440 -34.72 27.72 -24.56
N LYS A 441 -33.57 28.40 -24.42
CA LYS A 441 -33.01 29.32 -25.42
C LYS A 441 -31.94 28.68 -26.32
N ARG A 442 -31.46 27.47 -25.97
CA ARG A 442 -30.24 26.89 -26.57
C ARG A 442 -30.46 26.08 -27.86
N GLY A 443 -31.70 25.86 -28.26
CA GLY A 443 -32.06 25.13 -29.46
C GLY A 443 -33.57 25.02 -29.65
N ASP A 444 -33.99 24.49 -30.80
CA ASP A 444 -35.39 24.16 -31.06
C ASP A 444 -35.85 23.03 -30.12
N LEU A 445 -36.83 23.33 -29.27
CA LEU A 445 -37.40 22.39 -28.30
C LEU A 445 -37.88 21.08 -28.95
N MET A 446 -38.44 21.11 -30.17
CA MET A 446 -38.90 19.91 -30.86
C MET A 446 -37.72 18.99 -31.24
N GLN A 447 -36.57 19.57 -31.59
CA GLN A 447 -35.34 18.82 -31.85
C GLN A 447 -34.71 18.33 -30.54
N VAL A 448 -34.77 19.10 -29.45
CA VAL A 448 -34.34 18.66 -28.11
C VAL A 448 -35.16 17.45 -27.66
N ALA A 449 -36.49 17.46 -27.82
CA ALA A 449 -37.35 16.31 -27.51
C ALA A 449 -37.01 15.08 -28.36
N THR A 450 -36.73 15.28 -29.66
CA THR A 450 -36.35 14.21 -30.59
C THR A 450 -35.02 13.56 -30.17
N ILE A 451 -34.00 14.35 -29.84
CA ILE A 451 -32.70 13.83 -29.35
C ILE A 451 -32.86 13.17 -27.96
N ALA A 452 -33.68 13.75 -27.08
CA ALA A 452 -33.99 13.16 -25.78
C ALA A 452 -34.68 11.79 -25.92
N GLU A 453 -35.54 11.60 -26.92
CA GLU A 453 -36.15 10.29 -27.23
C GLU A 453 -35.11 9.29 -27.79
N LEU A 454 -34.26 9.70 -28.74
CA LEU A 454 -33.17 8.86 -29.27
C LEU A 454 -32.20 8.37 -28.18
N LEU A 455 -31.89 9.24 -27.22
CA LEU A 455 -31.00 8.98 -26.08
C LEU A 455 -31.71 8.39 -24.85
N GLU A 456 -33.02 8.14 -24.93
CA GLU A 456 -33.87 7.63 -23.83
C GLU A 456 -33.81 8.46 -22.54
N VAL A 457 -33.63 9.78 -22.68
CA VAL A 457 -33.70 10.78 -21.61
C VAL A 457 -35.17 11.19 -21.41
N PHE A 458 -35.99 10.24 -20.95
CA PHE A 458 -37.45 10.42 -20.85
C PHE A 458 -37.86 11.62 -19.98
N ASP A 459 -37.14 11.90 -18.90
CA ASP A 459 -37.38 13.06 -18.02
C ASP A 459 -37.33 14.38 -18.81
N LEU A 460 -36.30 14.55 -19.65
CA LEU A 460 -36.13 15.75 -20.48
C LEU A 460 -37.23 15.84 -21.55
N ARG A 461 -37.57 14.71 -22.18
CA ARG A 461 -38.66 14.65 -23.16
C ARG A 461 -40.00 15.09 -22.55
N MET A 462 -40.27 14.65 -21.31
CA MET A 462 -41.44 15.10 -20.53
C MET A 462 -41.35 16.59 -20.16
N MET A 463 -40.18 17.09 -19.73
CA MET A 463 -40.01 18.52 -19.44
C MET A 463 -40.26 19.41 -20.65
N VAL A 464 -39.80 19.02 -21.83
CA VAL A 464 -40.06 19.74 -23.09
C VAL A 464 -41.55 19.74 -23.41
N ALA A 465 -42.23 18.59 -23.31
CA ALA A 465 -43.67 18.50 -23.52
C ALA A 465 -44.44 19.44 -22.57
N ASN A 466 -44.08 19.46 -21.28
CA ASN A 466 -44.67 20.36 -20.31
C ASN A 466 -44.43 21.85 -20.66
N VAL A 467 -43.23 22.22 -21.13
CA VAL A 467 -42.95 23.60 -21.58
C VAL A 467 -43.83 23.97 -22.78
N LEU A 468 -43.93 23.10 -23.79
CA LEU A 468 -44.77 23.33 -24.98
C LEU A 468 -46.26 23.43 -24.63
N ASN A 469 -46.74 22.64 -23.68
CA ASN A 469 -48.12 22.68 -23.18
C ASN A 469 -48.41 23.84 -22.21
N ARG A 470 -47.40 24.63 -21.81
CA ARG A 470 -47.46 25.68 -20.77
C ARG A 470 -47.71 25.17 -19.35
N GLU A 471 -47.30 23.93 -19.09
CA GLU A 471 -47.41 23.21 -17.81
C GLU A 471 -46.05 23.09 -17.09
N SER A 472 -45.12 24.02 -17.35
CA SER A 472 -43.74 23.97 -16.86
C SER A 472 -43.59 23.93 -15.33
N PHE A 473 -44.64 24.28 -14.58
CA PHE A 473 -44.68 24.10 -13.13
C PHE A 473 -44.47 22.63 -12.69
N MET A 474 -44.88 21.66 -13.51
CA MET A 474 -44.67 20.23 -13.25
C MET A 474 -43.19 19.82 -13.31
N ASN A 475 -42.33 20.60 -13.97
CA ASN A 475 -40.92 20.26 -14.14
C ASN A 475 -40.12 20.25 -12.82
N GLN A 476 -40.61 20.91 -11.76
CA GLN A 476 -39.97 20.89 -10.45
C GLN A 476 -39.86 19.47 -9.87
N GLU A 477 -40.91 18.66 -9.99
CA GLU A 477 -40.89 17.28 -9.50
C GLU A 477 -40.02 16.38 -10.39
N ILE A 478 -39.99 16.63 -11.71
CA ILE A 478 -39.11 15.91 -12.62
C ILE A 478 -37.63 16.22 -12.31
N THR A 479 -37.26 17.48 -12.05
CA THR A 479 -35.91 17.87 -11.63
C THR A 479 -35.53 17.19 -10.30
N LYS A 480 -36.41 17.19 -9.29
CA LYS A 480 -36.17 16.48 -8.02
C LYS A 480 -35.93 14.99 -8.25
N ALA A 481 -36.80 14.33 -9.01
CA ALA A 481 -36.68 12.90 -9.31
C ALA A 481 -35.39 12.56 -10.08
N PHE A 482 -35.00 13.41 -11.04
CA PHE A 482 -33.72 13.31 -11.76
C PHE A 482 -32.53 13.35 -10.81
N HIS A 483 -32.44 14.34 -9.92
CA HIS A 483 -31.32 14.44 -8.96
C HIS A 483 -31.27 13.26 -7.98
N VAL A 484 -32.41 12.77 -7.49
CA VAL A 484 -32.47 11.58 -6.63
C VAL A 484 -31.99 10.33 -7.39
N ARG A 485 -32.43 10.13 -8.64
CA ARG A 485 -32.00 9.00 -9.47
C ARG A 485 -30.50 9.06 -9.75
N ARG A 486 -29.99 10.23 -10.12
CA ARG A 486 -28.57 10.48 -10.35
C ARG A 486 -27.73 10.21 -9.09
N ALA A 487 -28.16 10.70 -7.92
CA ALA A 487 -27.48 10.44 -6.64
C ALA A 487 -27.40 8.95 -6.30
N ASN A 488 -28.41 8.16 -6.66
CA ASN A 488 -28.39 6.71 -6.48
C ASN A 488 -27.47 6.00 -7.50
N ARG A 489 -27.49 6.41 -8.78
CA ARG A 489 -26.56 5.90 -9.80
C ARG A 489 -25.10 6.24 -9.47
N ILE A 490 -24.85 7.42 -8.87
CA ILE A 490 -23.53 7.79 -8.34
C ILE A 490 -23.04 6.79 -7.28
N LYS A 491 -23.90 6.42 -6.30
CA LYS A 491 -23.58 5.40 -5.29
C LYS A 491 -23.32 4.02 -5.89
N GLU A 492 -24.04 3.67 -6.95
CA GLU A 492 -23.85 2.42 -7.70
C GLU A 492 -22.51 2.42 -8.46
N CYS A 493 -22.12 3.54 -9.09
CA CYS A 493 -20.81 3.67 -9.73
C CYS A 493 -19.66 3.55 -8.72
N LEU A 494 -19.82 4.14 -7.52
CA LEU A 494 -18.85 4.04 -6.42
C LEU A 494 -18.62 2.58 -6.01
N SER A 495 -19.69 1.83 -5.76
CA SER A 495 -19.60 0.46 -5.25
C SER A 495 -19.06 -0.53 -6.28
N LYS A 496 -19.35 -0.33 -7.57
CA LYS A 496 -18.85 -1.15 -8.68
C LYS A 496 -17.42 -0.81 -9.12
N GLY A 497 -16.85 0.32 -8.71
CA GLY A 497 -15.54 0.77 -9.19
C GLY A 497 -15.52 1.36 -10.62
N THR A 498 -16.68 1.41 -11.30
CA THR A 498 -16.81 2.00 -12.65
C THR A 498 -16.43 3.48 -12.67
N PHE A 499 -15.67 3.88 -13.70
CA PHE A 499 -15.10 5.24 -13.88
C PHE A 499 -14.05 5.67 -12.82
N ALA A 500 -13.46 4.71 -12.10
CA ALA A 500 -12.27 4.94 -11.27
C ALA A 500 -11.01 5.08 -12.14
N GLY A 501 -10.52 6.31 -12.32
CA GLY A 501 -9.30 6.57 -13.09
C GLY A 501 -7.98 6.31 -12.34
N ILE A 502 -8.00 6.23 -11.00
CA ILE A 502 -6.81 6.03 -10.17
C ILE A 502 -7.16 5.13 -8.97
N SER A 503 -6.55 3.95 -8.89
CA SER A 503 -6.61 3.06 -7.73
C SER A 503 -5.47 3.37 -6.75
N ILE A 504 -5.68 4.27 -5.80
CA ILE A 504 -4.69 4.55 -4.75
C ILE A 504 -4.78 3.48 -3.66
N TYR A 505 -3.84 2.53 -3.67
CA TYR A 505 -3.67 1.54 -2.60
C TYR A 505 -3.09 2.17 -1.33
N LEU A 506 -3.95 2.86 -0.56
CA LEU A 506 -3.60 3.31 0.78
C LEU A 506 -3.68 2.12 1.74
N SER A 507 -2.53 1.57 2.14
CA SER A 507 -2.51 0.45 3.07
C SER A 507 -3.11 0.86 4.43
N ILE A 508 -4.05 0.05 4.91
CA ILE A 508 -4.77 0.17 6.19
C ILE A 508 -5.91 1.22 6.13
N TYR A 509 -7.15 0.71 6.27
CA TYR A 509 -8.47 1.33 6.04
C TYR A 509 -8.89 1.50 4.57
N LEU A 510 -9.88 0.67 4.18
CA LEU A 510 -10.46 0.59 2.85
C LEU A 510 -11.51 1.71 2.65
N SER A 511 -11.06 2.89 2.22
CA SER A 511 -11.94 3.99 1.83
C SER A 511 -11.68 4.37 0.37
N ILE A 512 -12.51 3.84 -0.54
CA ILE A 512 -12.40 4.09 -1.99
C ILE A 512 -12.93 5.50 -2.30
N TYR A 513 -12.06 6.50 -2.25
CA TYR A 513 -12.40 7.86 -2.66
C TYR A 513 -12.19 8.06 -4.17
N HIS A 514 -13.28 7.95 -4.92
CA HIS A 514 -13.33 8.18 -6.36
C HIS A 514 -13.27 9.68 -6.68
N LEU A 515 -12.14 10.16 -7.20
CA LEU A 515 -11.90 11.58 -7.52
C LEU A 515 -12.94 12.16 -8.52
N SER A 516 -13.37 11.34 -9.48
CA SER A 516 -14.40 11.66 -10.49
C SER A 516 -15.82 11.76 -9.92
N ILE A 517 -16.10 11.10 -8.80
CA ILE A 517 -17.42 11.08 -8.16
C ILE A 517 -17.47 12.05 -6.98
N TYR A 518 -16.35 12.30 -6.30
CA TYR A 518 -16.21 13.34 -5.28
C TYR A 518 -16.65 14.71 -5.85
N LEU A 519 -16.23 15.02 -7.08
CA LEU A 519 -16.68 16.16 -7.89
C LEU A 519 -18.21 16.26 -8.11
N SER A 520 -18.93 15.12 -8.15
CA SER A 520 -20.38 15.11 -8.34
C SER A 520 -21.17 15.14 -7.02
N ILE A 521 -20.49 15.08 -5.87
CA ILE A 521 -21.07 15.24 -4.52
C ILE A 521 -20.71 16.62 -3.95
N TYR A 522 -19.52 17.13 -4.28
CA TYR A 522 -19.00 18.45 -3.90
C TYR A 522 -18.57 19.23 -5.15
N PRO A 523 -19.45 20.06 -5.74
CA PRO A 523 -19.13 20.81 -6.97
C PRO A 523 -18.06 21.90 -6.77
N SER A 524 -17.77 22.29 -5.52
CA SER A 524 -16.84 23.38 -5.16
C SER A 524 -15.35 23.02 -5.15
N ILE A 525 -14.94 21.80 -5.52
CA ILE A 525 -13.53 21.34 -5.42
C ILE A 525 -13.04 20.78 -6.75
N HIS A 526 -12.27 21.56 -7.50
CA HIS A 526 -11.65 21.10 -8.75
C HIS A 526 -10.27 20.45 -8.55
N LEU A 527 -9.97 19.52 -9.46
CA LEU A 527 -8.83 18.61 -9.46
C LEU A 527 -7.48 19.32 -9.61
N VAL A 528 -6.46 18.77 -8.95
CA VAL A 528 -5.06 18.94 -9.36
C VAL A 528 -4.58 17.67 -10.03
N THR A 529 -4.00 17.84 -11.21
CA THR A 529 -3.30 16.79 -11.97
C THR A 529 -2.00 16.42 -11.28
N LEU A 530 -1.96 15.26 -10.62
CA LEU A 530 -0.72 14.57 -10.29
C LEU A 530 -0.10 13.98 -11.57
N SER A 531 0.78 14.75 -12.21
CA SER A 531 1.76 14.20 -13.14
C SER A 531 2.82 13.43 -12.35
N MET A 532 2.77 12.11 -12.45
CA MET A 532 3.87 11.20 -12.13
C MET A 532 4.33 10.56 -13.45
N LEU A 533 5.64 10.28 -13.58
CA LEU A 533 6.47 10.16 -14.79
C LEU A 533 7.23 11.47 -15.06
N ASP A 534 8.55 11.57 -14.83
CA ASP A 534 9.57 10.56 -14.48
C ASP A 534 10.23 10.80 -13.10
#